data_AF-A0A814XZ20-F1
#
_entry.id   AF-A0A814XZ20-F1
#
_cell.length_a   1.000
_cell.length_b   1.000
_cell.length_c   1.000
_cell.angle_alpha   90.00
_cell.angle_beta   90.00
_cell.angle_gamma   90.00
#
_symmetry.space_group_name_H-M   'P 1'
#
loop_
_entity.id
_entity.type
_entity.pdbx_description
1 polymer ?
#
loop_
_entity_poly.entity_id
_entity_poly.type
_entity_poly.pdbx_seq_one_letter_code
_entity_poly.pdbx_strand_id
1 'polypeptide(L)'
;MTTYYLVVTTNEPIVTAQFTVNATGLGSVTFSPINASDTYGYMYNNSFIPPDPSQNLLASNNNSASNQQFRLYIWLDTASTYFLVVTTFNRNVTGPFSINVTGLAPVTFSPMNASGENPIHSRTRL
;
A
#
# COMPACT_ATOMS: atom_id res chain seq x y z
N MET A 1 -14.69 -9.45 9.23
CA MET A 1 -13.57 -8.64 8.71
C MET A 1 -13.91 -8.29 7.28
N THR A 2 -13.80 -7.02 6.90
CA THR A 2 -14.12 -6.57 5.54
C THR A 2 -12.83 -6.33 4.77
N THR A 3 -12.79 -6.80 3.53
CA THR A 3 -11.63 -6.72 2.64
C THR A 3 -11.87 -5.62 1.62
N TYR A 4 -10.91 -4.71 1.47
CA TYR A 4 -10.99 -3.61 0.52
C TYR A 4 -9.80 -3.67 -0.45
N TYR A 5 -10.11 -3.61 -1.75
CA TYR A 5 -9.13 -3.68 -2.81
C TYR A 5 -8.90 -2.30 -3.41
N LEU A 6 -7.63 -1.94 -3.57
CA LEU A 6 -7.20 -0.88 -4.45
C LEU A 6 -6.38 -1.51 -5.57
N VAL A 7 -6.94 -1.49 -6.78
CA VAL A 7 -6.19 -1.84 -7.99
C VAL A 7 -5.55 -0.54 -8.47
N VAL A 8 -4.22 -0.47 -8.38
CA VAL A 8 -3.47 0.63 -8.96
C VAL A 8 -2.64 0.05 -10.09
N THR A 9 -2.78 0.62 -11.27
CA THR A 9 -1.96 0.27 -12.43
C THR A 9 -0.98 1.42 -12.64
N THR A 10 0.32 1.15 -12.49
CA THR A 10 1.36 2.14 -12.81
C THR A 10 2.48 1.49 -13.60
N ASN A 11 3.12 2.27 -14.47
CA ASN A 11 4.35 1.87 -15.15
C ASN A 11 5.60 2.38 -14.41
N GLU A 12 5.50 2.69 -13.11
CA GLU A 12 6.60 3.23 -12.31
C GLU A 12 7.09 2.24 -11.25
N PRO A 13 8.41 2.21 -10.95
CA PRO A 13 9.02 1.25 -10.03
C PRO A 13 8.77 1.54 -8.54
N ILE A 14 8.14 2.67 -8.22
CA ILE A 14 7.72 3.05 -6.86
C ILE A 14 6.26 3.49 -6.93
N VAL A 15 5.42 2.91 -6.06
CA VAL A 15 4.05 3.34 -5.90
C VAL A 15 3.85 3.80 -4.47
N THR A 16 3.32 5.02 -4.33
CA THR A 16 2.80 5.51 -3.07
C THR A 16 1.29 5.47 -3.11
N ALA A 17 0.66 4.76 -2.17
CA ALA A 17 -0.78 4.77 -1.99
C ALA A 17 -1.13 5.45 -0.67
N GLN A 18 -2.11 6.35 -0.68
CA GLN A 18 -2.64 6.99 0.51
C GLN A 18 -4.02 6.43 0.84
N PHE A 19 -4.31 6.25 2.12
CA PHE A 19 -5.65 5.87 2.56
C PHE A 19 -5.93 6.36 3.98
N THR A 20 -7.21 6.49 4.30
CA THR A 20 -7.72 6.81 5.64
C THR A 20 -8.63 5.71 6.14
N VAL A 21 -8.71 5.57 7.45
CA VAL A 21 -9.57 4.57 8.10
C VAL A 21 -10.63 5.27 8.95
N ASN A 22 -11.87 4.78 8.86
CA ASN A 22 -13.02 5.36 9.55
C ASN A 22 -13.35 4.67 10.89
N ALA A 23 -12.57 3.67 11.33
CA ALA A 23 -12.63 3.10 12.68
C ALA A 23 -11.24 2.61 13.15
N THR A 24 -11.06 2.39 14.45
CA THR A 24 -9.79 1.95 15.06
C THR A 24 -9.71 0.42 15.12
N GLY A 25 -8.55 -0.16 14.88
CA GLY A 25 -8.32 -1.59 15.14
C GLY A 25 -7.13 -2.19 14.42
N LEU A 26 -6.95 -3.50 14.62
CA LEU A 26 -5.96 -4.26 13.85
C LEU A 26 -6.35 -4.35 12.38
N GLY A 27 -5.40 -3.99 11.52
CA GLY A 27 -5.47 -4.16 10.08
C GLY A 27 -4.31 -4.99 9.55
N SER A 28 -4.52 -5.62 8.40
CA SER A 28 -3.46 -6.25 7.62
C SER A 28 -3.44 -5.66 6.23
N VAL A 29 -2.26 -5.21 5.80
CA VAL A 29 -2.00 -4.72 4.46
C VAL A 29 -1.17 -5.75 3.72
N THR A 30 -1.66 -6.16 2.56
CA THR A 30 -1.02 -7.12 1.67
C THR A 30 -0.93 -6.57 0.27
N PHE A 31 0.10 -6.99 -0.44
CA PHE A 31 0.33 -6.62 -1.83
C PHE A 31 0.41 -7.88 -2.67
N SER A 32 -0.30 -7.86 -3.78
CA SER A 32 -0.36 -8.96 -4.74
C SER A 32 -0.07 -8.40 -6.13
N PRO A 33 1.20 -8.41 -6.57
CA PRO A 33 1.55 -8.12 -7.94
C PRO A 33 1.03 -9.22 -8.85
N ILE A 34 0.61 -8.84 -10.05
CA ILE A 34 0.10 -9.82 -11.02
C ILE A 34 1.28 -10.58 -11.66
N ASN A 35 2.50 -10.01 -11.70
CA ASN A 35 3.67 -10.64 -12.36
C ASN A 35 5.05 -10.35 -11.70
N ALA A 36 5.13 -9.77 -10.49
CA ALA A 36 6.41 -9.41 -9.86
C ALA A 36 6.79 -10.38 -8.73
N SER A 37 8.06 -10.73 -8.66
CA SER A 37 8.69 -11.51 -7.58
C SER A 37 9.60 -10.57 -6.79
N ASP A 38 9.45 -10.56 -5.46
CA ASP A 38 10.22 -9.76 -4.49
C ASP A 38 9.85 -8.26 -4.39
N THR A 39 9.01 -7.94 -3.41
CA THR A 39 8.49 -6.59 -3.16
C THR A 39 8.67 -6.18 -1.70
N TYR A 40 8.98 -4.90 -1.49
CA TYR A 40 9.14 -4.29 -0.18
C TYR A 40 7.96 -3.36 0.07
N GLY A 41 7.32 -3.50 1.22
CA GLY A 41 6.26 -2.61 1.68
C GLY A 41 6.71 -1.85 2.91
N TYR A 42 6.46 -0.54 2.91
CA TYR A 42 6.72 0.36 4.03
C TYR A 42 5.45 1.13 4.34
N MET A 43 5.00 1.08 5.59
CA MET A 43 3.85 1.84 6.05
C MET A 43 4.29 3.02 6.91
N TYR A 44 3.77 4.20 6.61
CA TYR A 44 4.04 5.43 7.35
C TYR A 44 2.76 6.01 7.94
N ASN A 45 2.92 6.66 9.08
CA ASN A 45 1.88 7.51 9.66
C ASN A 45 1.97 8.93 9.08
N ASN A 46 0.86 9.46 8.59
CA ASN A 46 0.67 10.84 8.17
C ASN A 46 1.50 11.37 6.98
N SER A 47 2.76 10.95 6.79
CA SER A 47 3.59 11.34 5.64
C SER A 47 4.75 10.38 5.40
N PHE A 48 5.17 10.29 4.13
CA PHE A 48 6.45 9.71 3.71
C PHE A 48 7.39 10.84 3.26
N ILE A 49 8.61 10.88 3.79
CA ILE A 49 9.61 11.93 3.51
C ILE A 49 10.82 11.24 2.85
N PRO A 50 10.99 11.29 1.51
CA PRO A 50 12.06 10.56 0.83
C PRO A 50 13.49 10.87 1.32
N PRO A 51 13.82 12.12 1.73
CA PRO A 51 15.13 12.42 2.33
C PRO A 51 15.36 11.79 3.71
N ASP A 52 14.29 11.44 4.44
CA ASP A 52 14.33 10.77 5.74
C ASP A 52 13.27 9.64 5.78
N PRO A 53 13.57 8.49 5.14
CA PRO A 53 12.63 7.38 5.04
C PRO A 53 12.42 6.63 6.36
N SER A 54 13.11 7.04 7.44
CA SER A 54 12.87 6.49 8.78
C SER A 54 11.79 7.26 9.53
N GLN A 55 11.58 8.52 9.16
CA GLN A 55 10.59 9.38 9.80
C GLN A 55 9.17 8.84 9.56
N ASN A 56 8.39 8.72 10.64
CA ASN A 56 7.02 8.22 10.66
C ASN A 56 6.82 6.77 10.19
N LEU A 57 7.89 5.99 9.99
CA LEU A 57 7.79 4.58 9.61
C LEU A 57 7.15 3.79 10.76
N LEU A 58 6.04 3.09 10.45
CA LEU A 58 5.33 2.24 11.39
C LEU A 58 5.78 0.78 11.27
N ALA A 59 5.93 0.29 10.04
CA ALA A 59 6.29 -1.08 9.77
C ALA A 59 6.87 -1.22 8.36
N SER A 60 7.76 -2.19 8.19
CA SER A 60 8.29 -2.57 6.88
C SER A 60 8.45 -4.08 6.79
N ASN A 61 8.25 -4.64 5.60
CA ASN A 61 8.41 -6.06 5.36
C ASN A 61 8.67 -6.33 3.87
N ASN A 62 9.33 -7.43 3.55
CA ASN A 62 9.66 -7.83 2.18
C ASN A 62 9.37 -9.31 1.86
N ASN A 63 9.09 -10.17 2.84
CA ASN A 63 9.05 -11.62 2.56
C ASN A 63 8.00 -12.43 3.34
N SER A 64 7.15 -11.81 4.15
CA SER A 64 6.20 -12.56 5.00
C SER A 64 4.86 -12.93 4.35
N ALA A 65 4.71 -12.75 3.04
CA ALA A 65 3.63 -13.33 2.24
C ALA A 65 4.17 -14.35 1.23
N SER A 66 3.26 -15.07 0.56
CA SER A 66 3.61 -15.99 -0.53
C SER A 66 4.42 -15.27 -1.62
N ASN A 67 5.35 -15.98 -2.28
CA ASN A 67 6.15 -15.46 -3.39
C ASN A 67 7.04 -14.25 -3.05
N GLN A 68 7.58 -14.19 -1.83
CA GLN A 68 8.46 -13.10 -1.38
C GLN A 68 7.76 -11.73 -1.47
N GLN A 69 6.48 -11.71 -1.11
CA GLN A 69 5.70 -10.48 -1.04
C GLN A 69 5.68 -9.99 0.40
N PHE A 70 5.43 -8.70 0.59
CA PHE A 70 5.27 -8.15 1.93
C PHE A 70 3.88 -8.45 2.49
N ARG A 71 3.82 -8.58 3.81
CA ARG A 71 2.59 -8.50 4.60
C ARG A 71 2.86 -7.65 5.84
N LEU A 72 2.05 -6.63 6.06
CA LEU A 72 2.18 -5.73 7.20
C LEU A 72 0.97 -5.92 8.11
N TYR A 73 1.21 -6.24 9.38
CA TYR A 73 0.21 -6.22 10.43
C TYR A 73 0.42 -4.96 11.26
N ILE A 74 -0.58 -4.07 11.27
CA ILE A 74 -0.47 -2.75 11.88
C ILE A 74 -1.76 -2.39 12.59
N TRP A 75 -1.64 -1.64 13.68
CA TRP A 75 -2.78 -0.99 14.31
C TRP A 75 -3.08 0.30 13.54
N LEU A 76 -4.34 0.46 13.12
CA LEU A 76 -4.80 1.64 12.39
C LEU A 76 -5.76 2.43 13.28
N ASP A 77 -5.52 3.72 13.37
CA ASP A 77 -6.30 4.69 14.12
C ASP A 77 -7.31 5.41 13.22
N THR A 78 -8.46 5.76 13.79
CA THR A 78 -9.48 6.58 13.13
C THR A 78 -8.94 7.92 12.69
N ALA A 79 -9.44 8.42 11.55
CA ALA A 79 -9.15 9.75 11.05
C ALA A 79 -7.64 10.03 10.85
N SER A 80 -6.82 8.99 10.86
CA SER A 80 -5.41 9.04 10.55
C SER A 80 -5.20 8.76 9.06
N THR A 81 -4.21 9.45 8.50
CA THR A 81 -3.78 9.22 7.12
C THR A 81 -2.58 8.30 7.13
N TYR A 82 -2.62 7.26 6.30
CA TYR A 82 -1.52 6.32 6.14
C TYR A 82 -0.96 6.36 4.73
N PHE A 83 0.35 6.19 4.63
CA PHE A 83 1.08 6.11 3.37
C PHE A 83 1.72 4.74 3.25
N LEU A 84 1.34 4.01 2.21
CA LEU A 84 2.00 2.78 1.81
C LEU A 84 2.95 3.09 0.66
N VAL A 85 4.24 2.88 0.89
CA VAL A 85 5.26 2.91 -0.16
C VAL A 85 5.60 1.47 -0.53
N VAL A 86 5.50 1.17 -1.81
CA VAL A 86 5.88 -0.13 -2.37
C VAL A 86 7.02 0.05 -3.34
N THR A 87 8.02 -0.81 -3.24
CA THR A 87 9.11 -0.92 -4.21
C THR A 87 9.45 -2.39 -4.47
N THR A 88 10.28 -2.64 -5.47
CA THR A 88 10.70 -3.97 -5.93
C THR A 88 12.19 -4.17 -5.65
N PHE A 89 12.62 -5.42 -5.49
CA PHE A 89 14.05 -5.72 -5.29
C PHE A 89 14.90 -5.26 -6.49
N ASN A 90 14.42 -5.58 -7.70
CA ASN A 90 15.07 -5.20 -8.94
C ASN A 90 14.61 -3.81 -9.38
N ARG A 91 15.55 -2.98 -9.82
CA ARG A 91 15.23 -1.65 -10.36
C ARG A 91 14.40 -1.76 -11.65
N ASN A 92 13.54 -0.77 -11.88
CA ASN A 92 12.73 -0.63 -13.10
C ASN A 92 11.76 -1.78 -13.38
N VAL A 93 11.39 -2.55 -12.36
CA VAL A 93 10.30 -3.54 -12.49
C VAL A 93 8.97 -2.79 -12.38
N THR A 94 8.16 -2.93 -13.43
CA THR A 94 6.86 -2.27 -13.56
C THR A 94 5.83 -3.30 -13.98
N GLY A 95 4.55 -3.00 -13.74
CA GLY A 95 3.46 -3.90 -14.09
C GLY A 95 2.23 -3.69 -13.21
N PRO A 96 1.11 -4.34 -13.56
CA PRO A 96 -0.12 -4.19 -12.82
C PRO A 96 -0.03 -4.92 -11.46
N PHE A 97 -0.63 -4.33 -10.43
CA PHE A 97 -0.68 -4.90 -9.10
C PHE A 97 -1.99 -4.55 -8.39
N SER A 98 -2.22 -5.24 -7.28
CA SER A 98 -3.32 -4.94 -6.37
C SER A 98 -2.81 -4.80 -4.95
N ILE A 99 -3.32 -3.80 -4.24
CA ILE A 99 -3.15 -3.64 -2.80
C ILE A 99 -4.46 -4.08 -2.14
N ASN A 100 -4.33 -4.96 -1.16
CA ASN A 100 -5.44 -5.41 -0.35
C ASN A 100 -5.23 -4.98 1.10
N VAL A 101 -6.17 -4.20 1.62
CA VAL A 101 -6.23 -3.84 3.04
C VAL A 101 -7.45 -4.52 3.67
N THR A 102 -7.18 -5.26 4.74
CA THR A 102 -8.19 -5.91 5.56
C THR A 102 -8.22 -5.25 6.93
N GLY A 103 -9.42 -5.00 7.45
CA GLY A 103 -9.59 -4.42 8.77
C GLY A 103 -10.94 -4.77 9.38
N LEU A 104 -11.10 -4.40 10.65
CA LEU A 104 -12.39 -4.47 11.34
C LEU A 104 -13.35 -3.34 10.88
N ALA A 105 -12.83 -2.38 10.13
CA ALA A 105 -13.48 -1.12 9.80
C ALA A 105 -13.42 -0.81 8.29
N PRO A 106 -14.32 0.05 7.79
CA PRO A 106 -14.20 0.60 6.45
C PRO A 106 -12.92 1.43 6.25
N VAL A 107 -12.26 1.18 5.13
CA VAL A 107 -11.08 1.90 4.67
C VAL A 107 -11.46 2.70 3.42
N THR A 108 -11.04 3.97 3.37
CA THR A 108 -11.21 4.82 2.19
C THR A 108 -9.85 5.05 1.55
N PHE A 109 -9.72 4.70 0.27
CA PHE A 109 -8.49 4.88 -0.48
C PHE A 109 -8.52 6.11 -1.38
N SER A 110 -7.39 6.80 -1.41
CA SER A 110 -7.10 7.88 -2.34
C SER A 110 -5.74 7.60 -2.98
N PRO A 111 -5.68 7.15 -4.25
CA PRO A 111 -4.38 6.95 -4.89
C PRO A 111 -3.62 8.27 -4.91
N MET A 112 -2.35 8.22 -4.54
CA MET A 112 -1.42 9.33 -4.73
C MET A 112 -0.57 8.97 -5.94
N ASN A 113 -0.52 9.84 -6.94
CA ASN A 113 0.29 9.55 -8.12
C ASN A 113 1.75 9.69 -7.71
N ALA A 114 2.54 8.62 -7.92
CA ALA A 114 3.98 8.77 -7.96
C ALA A 114 4.27 9.68 -9.16
N SER A 115 4.66 10.93 -8.86
CA SER A 115 4.98 12.03 -9.78
C SER A 115 4.43 11.91 -11.22
N GLY A 116 3.26 12.50 -11.49
CA GLY A 116 3.01 13.14 -12.78
C GLY A 116 1.73 12.82 -13.54
N GLU A 117 1.15 11.62 -13.44
CA GLU A 117 -0.02 11.28 -14.29
C GLU A 117 -1.17 10.62 -13.53
N ASN A 118 -2.39 10.94 -13.97
CA ASN A 118 -3.67 10.65 -13.34
C ASN A 118 -4.12 9.21 -13.66
N PRO A 119 -4.17 8.27 -12.69
CA PRO A 119 -4.55 6.89 -12.93
C PRO A 119 -6.05 6.79 -13.18
N ILE A 120 -6.41 5.91 -14.12
CA ILE A 120 -7.79 5.61 -14.47
C ILE A 120 -8.43 4.85 -13.30
N HIS A 121 -9.34 5.50 -12.58
CA HIS A 121 -10.08 4.91 -11.48
C HIS A 121 -11.20 3.99 -11.99
N SER A 122 -11.09 2.68 -11.78
CA SER A 122 -12.26 1.79 -11.74
C SER A 122 -12.50 1.33 -10.30
N ARG A 123 -13.50 1.94 -9.66
CA ARG A 123 -14.05 1.42 -8.39
C ARG A 123 -15.08 0.35 -8.75
N THR A 124 -14.70 -0.92 -8.67
CA THR A 124 -15.69 -2.02 -8.73
C THR A 124 -15.94 -2.53 -7.33
N ARG A 125 -17.13 -2.25 -6.82
CA ARG A 125 -17.71 -2.92 -5.66
C ARG A 125 -18.29 -4.24 -6.17
N LEU A 126 -17.75 -5.36 -5.73
CA LEU A 126 -18.39 -6.68 -5.82
C LEU A 126 -18.89 -7.07 -4.43
#